data_AF-A0A849G751-F1
#
_entry.id   AF-A0A849G751-F1
#
_cell.length_a   1.000
_cell.length_b   1.000
_cell.length_c   1.000
_cell.angle_alpha   90.00
_cell.angle_beta   90.00
_cell.angle_gamma   90.00
#
_symmetry.space_group_name_H-M   'P 1'
#
loop_
_entity.id
_entity.type
_entity.pdbx_description
1 polymer ?
#
loop_
_entity_poly.entity_id
_entity_poly.type
_entity_poly.pdbx_seq_one_letter_code
_entity_poly.pdbx_strand_id
1 'polypeptide(L)'
;TGATVAGLKGGIGTASAIMSDGTTVGALVAVNALGQVTVGDGPHFWAAPFEEDSEFGGLGSAPAFGVPVRTKFDTSGNTTIGIVATDAALTKGQATRLAIAAHDGIARSIVPAHTPMDGDLIFAASTGRRELADHERLLIGHVAATCVARAVARAIFHATPAPNDRYPVWSEAFG
;
A
#
# COMPACT_ATOMS: atom_id res chain seq x y z
N THR A 1 3.55 10.04 -15.59
CA THR A 1 2.39 9.23 -15.16
C THR A 1 1.47 10.09 -14.30
N GLY A 2 0.16 9.81 -14.27
CA GLY A 2 -0.87 10.73 -13.73
C GLY A 2 -1.50 10.34 -12.37
N ALA A 3 -0.95 9.36 -11.66
CA ALA A 3 -1.51 8.93 -10.37
C ALA A 3 -1.33 10.02 -9.30
N THR A 4 -2.36 10.21 -8.47
CA THR A 4 -2.41 11.22 -7.40
C THR A 4 -3.15 10.70 -6.17
N VAL A 5 -2.76 11.19 -5.01
CA VAL A 5 -3.48 11.04 -3.73
C VAL A 5 -3.87 12.43 -3.22
N ALA A 6 -4.61 12.51 -2.12
CA ALA A 6 -4.97 13.81 -1.54
C ALA A 6 -3.70 14.59 -1.12
N GLY A 7 -3.38 15.64 -1.89
CA GLY A 7 -2.28 16.58 -1.61
C GLY A 7 -0.92 16.23 -2.20
N LEU A 8 -0.71 15.01 -2.69
CA LEU A 8 0.58 14.54 -3.19
C LEU A 8 0.46 13.78 -4.51
N LYS A 9 1.56 13.73 -5.25
CA LYS A 9 1.72 12.83 -6.38
C LYS A 9 1.68 11.37 -5.93
N GLY A 10 0.88 10.58 -6.63
CA GLY A 10 0.79 9.14 -6.48
C GLY A 10 1.87 8.43 -7.28
N GLY A 11 1.77 7.10 -7.40
CA GLY A 11 2.80 6.38 -8.13
C GLY A 11 2.62 4.87 -8.17
N ILE A 12 3.72 4.20 -8.47
CA ILE A 12 3.86 2.76 -8.39
C ILE A 12 4.81 2.46 -7.25
N GLY A 13 4.43 1.55 -6.37
CA GLY A 13 5.29 1.07 -5.29
C GLY A 13 5.22 -0.42 -5.13
N THR A 14 6.26 -0.99 -4.55
CA THR A 14 6.37 -2.43 -4.31
C THR A 14 7.02 -2.66 -2.96
N ALA A 15 6.75 -3.79 -2.33
CA ALA A 15 7.44 -4.26 -1.14
C ALA A 15 7.33 -5.78 -1.06
N SER A 16 8.21 -6.42 -0.31
CA SER A 16 8.20 -7.86 -0.11
C SER A 16 8.73 -8.23 1.26
N ALA A 17 8.32 -9.38 1.76
CA ALA A 17 8.82 -9.97 2.98
C ALA A 17 9.06 -11.47 2.79
N ILE A 18 10.01 -11.99 3.56
CA ILE A 18 10.29 -13.42 3.68
C ILE A 18 9.80 -13.86 5.06
N MET A 19 8.90 -14.83 5.09
CA MET A 19 8.36 -15.43 6.30
C MET A 19 9.41 -16.34 6.98
N SER A 20 9.16 -16.72 8.23
CA SER A 20 10.06 -17.59 9.01
C SER A 20 10.32 -18.96 8.37
N ASP A 21 9.37 -19.47 7.60
CA ASP A 21 9.46 -20.74 6.85
C ASP A 21 10.15 -20.59 5.48
N GLY A 22 10.56 -19.36 5.13
CA GLY A 22 11.17 -19.02 3.85
C GLY A 22 10.17 -18.77 2.72
N THR A 23 8.85 -18.76 2.97
CA THR A 23 7.87 -18.30 2.00
C THR A 23 8.05 -16.82 1.71
N THR A 24 8.01 -16.46 0.44
CA THR A 24 8.11 -15.06 0.00
C THR A 24 6.72 -14.53 -0.34
N VAL A 25 6.43 -13.31 0.11
CA VAL A 25 5.24 -12.55 -0.29
C VAL A 25 5.69 -11.20 -0.80
N GLY A 26 5.18 -10.78 -1.95
CA GLY A 26 5.47 -9.47 -2.55
C GLY A 26 4.20 -8.77 -3.00
N ALA A 27 4.20 -7.45 -2.95
CA ALA A 27 3.12 -6.61 -3.43
C ALA A 27 3.65 -5.59 -4.46
N LEU A 28 2.84 -5.29 -5.48
CA LEU A 28 3.04 -4.18 -6.41
C LEU A 28 1.72 -3.43 -6.53
N VAL A 29 1.73 -2.12 -6.30
CA VAL A 29 0.53 -1.31 -6.19
C VAL A 29 0.68 -0.01 -6.96
N ALA A 30 -0.33 0.32 -7.77
CA ALA A 30 -0.54 1.63 -8.35
C ALA A 30 -1.51 2.43 -7.47
N VAL A 31 -1.05 3.59 -6.99
CA VAL A 31 -1.75 4.37 -5.96
C VAL A 31 -2.31 5.65 -6.56
N ASN A 32 -3.60 5.63 -6.88
CA ASN A 32 -4.38 6.81 -7.28
C ASN A 32 -5.60 6.99 -6.36
N ALA A 33 -5.41 6.78 -5.06
CA ALA A 33 -6.47 6.74 -4.06
C ALA A 33 -7.13 8.10 -3.81
N LEU A 34 -8.43 8.11 -3.47
CA LEU A 34 -9.12 9.33 -3.04
C LEU A 34 -8.50 9.95 -1.77
N GLY A 35 -8.11 9.10 -0.82
CA GLY A 35 -7.62 9.51 0.50
C GLY A 35 -6.17 9.96 0.55
N GLN A 36 -5.70 10.21 1.77
CA GLN A 36 -4.32 10.58 2.08
C GLN A 36 -3.49 9.36 2.46
N VAL A 37 -2.24 9.35 2.04
CA VAL A 37 -1.24 8.34 2.43
C VAL A 37 -0.35 8.84 3.59
N THR A 38 -0.22 10.16 3.72
CA THR A 38 0.41 10.81 4.87
C THR A 38 -0.62 11.27 5.91
N VAL A 39 -0.16 11.53 7.12
CA VAL A 39 -0.99 11.98 8.26
C VAL A 39 -1.07 13.50 8.27
N GLY A 40 -2.27 14.04 8.02
CA GLY A 40 -2.53 15.48 8.08
C GLY A 40 -1.76 16.25 7.02
N ASP A 41 -1.03 17.29 7.42
CA ASP A 41 -0.12 18.06 6.57
C ASP A 41 1.36 17.65 6.76
N GLY A 42 1.59 16.57 7.52
CA GLY A 42 2.94 16.15 7.88
C GLY A 42 3.55 15.14 6.90
N PRO A 43 4.86 14.87 7.06
CA PRO A 43 5.58 13.92 6.21
C PRO A 43 5.33 12.45 6.59
N HIS A 44 4.75 12.19 7.77
CA HIS A 44 4.59 10.86 8.34
C HIS A 44 3.55 10.03 7.58
N PHE A 45 3.85 8.76 7.35
CA PHE A 45 2.96 7.83 6.67
C PHE A 45 2.03 7.09 7.64
N TRP A 46 0.80 6.81 7.22
CA TRP A 46 -0.10 5.91 7.95
C TRP A 46 0.50 4.51 8.10
N ALA A 47 1.28 4.07 7.11
CA ALA A 47 1.96 2.78 7.09
C ALA A 47 3.20 2.69 7.99
N ALA A 48 3.56 3.74 8.74
CA ALA A 48 4.76 3.78 9.57
C ALA A 48 4.97 2.55 10.50
N PRO A 49 3.94 1.95 11.12
CA PRO A 49 4.12 0.74 11.94
C PRO A 49 4.66 -0.49 11.20
N PHE A 50 4.62 -0.47 9.86
CA PHE A 50 5.04 -1.58 9.00
C PHE A 50 6.32 -1.27 8.24
N GLU A 51 6.97 -0.13 8.49
CA GLU A 51 8.23 0.24 7.81
C GLU A 51 9.35 -0.74 8.17
N GLU A 52 10.14 -1.11 7.17
CA GLU A 52 11.38 -1.86 7.34
C GLU A 52 12.55 -1.06 6.78
N ASP A 53 13.70 -1.10 7.47
CA ASP A 53 14.97 -0.53 7.00
C ASP A 53 14.90 0.92 6.49
N SER A 54 14.00 1.72 7.06
CA SER A 54 13.76 3.12 6.66
C SER A 54 13.41 3.29 5.18
N GLU A 55 12.76 2.29 4.57
CA GLU A 55 12.45 2.25 3.13
C GLU A 55 11.57 3.40 2.63
N PHE A 56 10.89 4.13 3.52
CA PHE A 56 10.16 5.36 3.21
C PHE A 56 10.47 6.50 4.21
N GLY A 57 11.71 6.55 4.69
CA GLY A 57 12.29 7.69 5.40
C GLY A 57 12.49 7.50 6.91
N GLY A 58 12.01 6.41 7.51
CA GLY A 58 12.26 6.09 8.92
C GLY A 58 11.68 7.10 9.91
N LEU A 59 10.61 7.81 9.51
CA LEU A 59 10.06 8.93 10.28
C LEU A 59 9.28 8.48 11.54
N GLY A 60 8.89 7.21 11.57
CA GLY A 60 8.03 6.66 12.63
C GLY A 60 6.61 7.24 12.61
N SER A 61 5.86 6.89 13.65
CA SER A 61 4.47 7.31 13.82
C SER A 61 4.33 8.83 13.86
N ALA A 62 3.25 9.33 13.24
CA ALA A 62 2.90 10.74 13.35
C ALA A 62 2.69 11.15 14.81
N PRO A 63 3.04 12.41 15.19
CA PRO A 63 2.88 12.89 16.56
C PRO A 63 1.40 13.06 16.97
N ALA A 64 0.48 13.17 16.00
CA ALA A 64 -0.96 13.30 16.24
C ALA A 64 -1.78 12.67 15.11
N PHE A 65 -2.89 12.01 15.47
CA PHE A 65 -3.75 11.27 14.52
C PHE A 65 -5.19 11.80 14.43
N GLY A 66 -5.56 12.80 15.25
CA GLY A 66 -6.90 13.42 15.27
C GLY A 66 -7.12 14.53 14.24
N VAL A 67 -6.38 14.49 13.12
CA VAL A 67 -6.46 15.51 12.07
C VAL A 67 -7.68 15.27 11.16
N PRO A 68 -8.35 16.33 10.66
CA PRO A 68 -9.45 16.15 9.73
C PRO A 68 -9.02 15.38 8.49
N VAL A 69 -9.75 14.30 8.18
CA VAL A 69 -9.55 13.49 7.00
C VAL A 69 -9.83 14.32 5.75
N ARG A 70 -8.90 14.32 4.79
CA ARG A 70 -9.07 15.01 3.51
C ARG A 70 -9.11 14.01 2.38
N THR A 71 -9.83 14.39 1.34
CA THR A 71 -9.89 13.66 0.07
C THR A 71 -9.44 14.59 -1.04
N LYS A 72 -8.97 14.04 -2.17
CA LYS A 72 -8.93 14.86 -3.38
C LYS A 72 -10.38 15.21 -3.73
N PHE A 73 -10.67 16.49 -3.98
CA PHE A 73 -11.99 16.98 -4.40
C PHE A 73 -12.33 16.54 -5.85
N ASP A 74 -12.02 15.29 -6.19
CA ASP A 74 -12.16 14.70 -7.51
C ASP A 74 -13.17 13.56 -7.44
N THR A 75 -14.29 13.73 -8.15
CA THR A 75 -15.42 12.80 -8.10
C THR A 75 -15.31 11.67 -9.11
N SER A 76 -14.19 11.49 -9.81
CA SER A 76 -14.06 10.37 -10.76
C SER A 76 -12.63 9.86 -10.94
N GLY A 77 -12.49 8.55 -11.12
CA GLY A 77 -11.23 7.92 -11.53
C GLY A 77 -10.24 7.60 -10.42
N ASN A 78 -10.66 7.55 -9.15
CA ASN A 78 -9.78 7.17 -8.04
C ASN A 78 -9.66 5.64 -7.96
N THR A 79 -8.44 5.11 -7.85
CA THR A 79 -8.20 3.67 -7.91
C THR A 79 -6.88 3.32 -7.22
N THR A 80 -6.93 2.46 -6.22
CA THR A 80 -5.75 1.73 -5.73
C THR A 80 -5.81 0.32 -6.29
N ILE A 81 -4.96 0.01 -7.28
CA ILE A 81 -4.95 -1.30 -7.93
C ILE A 81 -3.60 -1.97 -7.71
N GLY A 82 -3.60 -3.24 -7.33
CA GLY A 82 -2.37 -3.95 -7.05
C GLY A 82 -2.46 -5.45 -7.24
N ILE A 83 -1.32 -6.09 -7.06
CA ILE A 83 -1.16 -7.53 -7.02
C ILE A 83 -0.34 -7.92 -5.80
N VAL A 84 -0.75 -8.99 -5.12
CA VAL A 84 0.07 -9.73 -4.18
C VAL A 84 0.47 -11.05 -4.81
N ALA A 85 1.76 -11.36 -4.81
CA ALA A 85 2.31 -12.61 -5.33
C ALA A 85 3.07 -13.37 -4.22
N THR A 86 2.98 -14.69 -4.25
CA THR A 86 3.73 -15.56 -3.33
C THR A 86 4.23 -16.83 -4.02
N ASP A 87 5.25 -17.45 -3.43
CA ASP A 87 5.71 -18.78 -3.82
C ASP A 87 5.03 -19.93 -3.07
N ALA A 88 4.24 -19.63 -2.03
CA ALA A 88 3.37 -20.60 -1.35
C ALA A 88 2.34 -21.20 -2.30
N ALA A 89 2.09 -22.51 -2.18
CA ALA A 89 1.06 -23.25 -2.88
C ALA A 89 -0.32 -22.92 -2.32
N LEU A 90 -1.10 -22.20 -3.12
CA LEU A 90 -2.45 -21.78 -2.76
C LEU A 90 -3.46 -22.31 -3.77
N THR A 91 -4.57 -22.84 -3.27
CA THR A 91 -5.76 -23.07 -4.08
C THR A 91 -6.37 -21.73 -4.51
N LYS A 92 -7.27 -21.74 -5.51
CA LYS A 92 -7.98 -20.53 -5.94
C LYS A 92 -8.71 -19.83 -4.79
N GLY A 93 -9.41 -20.58 -3.92
CA GLY A 93 -10.09 -20.01 -2.76
C GLY A 93 -9.13 -19.41 -1.73
N GLN A 94 -7.95 -20.01 -1.56
CA GLN A 94 -6.90 -19.46 -0.67
C GLN A 94 -6.27 -18.19 -1.27
N ALA A 95 -6.04 -18.15 -2.58
CA ALA A 95 -5.58 -16.93 -3.26
C ALA A 95 -6.63 -15.80 -3.17
N THR A 96 -7.92 -16.10 -3.33
CA THR A 96 -9.00 -15.11 -3.09
C THR A 96 -8.95 -14.59 -1.65
N ARG A 97 -8.77 -15.45 -0.66
CA ARG A 97 -8.62 -15.01 0.74
C ARG A 97 -7.37 -14.18 0.97
N LEU A 98 -6.25 -14.49 0.31
CA LEU A 98 -5.03 -13.69 0.37
C LEU A 98 -5.28 -12.28 -0.19
N ALA A 99 -5.96 -12.17 -1.33
CA ALA A 99 -6.36 -10.89 -1.91
C ALA A 99 -7.25 -10.09 -0.94
N ILE A 100 -8.25 -10.72 -0.33
CA ILE A 100 -9.12 -10.08 0.67
C ILE A 100 -8.29 -9.54 1.85
N ALA A 101 -7.41 -10.37 2.42
CA ALA A 101 -6.56 -9.93 3.54
C ALA A 101 -5.64 -8.77 3.14
N ALA A 102 -5.14 -8.75 1.89
CA ALA A 102 -4.28 -7.70 1.39
C ALA A 102 -4.96 -6.31 1.32
N HIS A 103 -6.29 -6.25 1.21
CA HIS A 103 -7.04 -4.98 1.29
C HIS A 103 -6.86 -4.28 2.65
N ASP A 104 -6.60 -5.02 3.73
CA ASP A 104 -6.25 -4.41 5.02
C ASP A 104 -5.00 -3.52 4.90
N GLY A 105 -4.08 -3.85 3.98
CA GLY A 105 -2.91 -3.03 3.68
C GLY A 105 -3.26 -1.67 3.08
N ILE A 106 -4.29 -1.62 2.22
CA ILE A 106 -4.84 -0.37 1.69
C ILE A 106 -5.41 0.45 2.86
N ALA A 107 -6.27 -0.16 3.68
CA ALA A 107 -6.89 0.53 4.82
C ALA A 107 -5.88 1.01 5.89
N ARG A 108 -4.73 0.34 6.03
CA ARG A 108 -3.63 0.71 6.94
C ARG A 108 -2.72 1.81 6.40
N SER A 109 -2.78 2.11 5.11
CA SER A 109 -1.88 3.05 4.45
C SER A 109 -2.58 4.24 3.81
N ILE A 110 -3.91 4.19 3.64
CA ILE A 110 -4.73 5.22 3.02
C ILE A 110 -5.90 5.56 3.94
N VAL A 111 -6.10 6.85 4.21
CA VAL A 111 -7.22 7.35 5.03
C VAL A 111 -7.91 8.53 4.33
N PRO A 112 -9.21 8.40 3.96
CA PRO A 112 -10.04 7.19 3.99
C PRO A 112 -9.73 6.29 2.78
N ALA A 113 -9.83 4.98 2.96
CA ALA A 113 -9.78 3.96 1.91
C ALA A 113 -11.17 3.41 1.60
N HIS A 114 -11.33 2.68 0.48
CA HIS A 114 -12.55 1.95 0.14
C HIS A 114 -13.81 2.82 0.12
N THR A 115 -13.67 4.07 -0.30
CA THR A 115 -14.84 4.93 -0.46
C THR A 115 -15.66 4.48 -1.68
N PRO A 116 -16.94 4.86 -1.78
CA PRO A 116 -17.74 4.59 -2.99
C PRO A 116 -17.15 5.17 -4.29
N MET A 117 -16.16 6.07 -4.17
CA MET A 117 -15.49 6.72 -5.30
C MET A 117 -14.16 6.04 -5.68
N ASP A 118 -13.75 5.01 -4.93
CA ASP A 118 -12.53 4.25 -5.17
C ASP A 118 -12.82 2.93 -5.89
N GLY A 119 -12.06 2.66 -6.95
CA GLY A 119 -12.02 1.37 -7.63
C GLY A 119 -10.99 0.41 -7.05
N ASP A 120 -10.90 0.29 -5.72
CA ASP A 120 -9.83 -0.47 -5.08
C ASP A 120 -9.88 -1.96 -5.43
N LEU A 121 -8.76 -2.53 -5.88
CA LEU A 121 -8.69 -3.90 -6.37
C LEU A 121 -7.32 -4.53 -6.14
N ILE A 122 -7.30 -5.70 -5.47
CA ILE A 122 -6.10 -6.52 -5.35
C ILE A 122 -6.28 -7.86 -6.07
N PHE A 123 -5.35 -8.18 -6.97
CA PHE A 123 -5.18 -9.53 -7.50
C PHE A 123 -4.24 -10.34 -6.60
N ALA A 124 -4.47 -11.65 -6.50
CA ALA A 124 -3.52 -12.56 -5.84
C ALA A 124 -2.99 -13.60 -6.84
N ALA A 125 -1.69 -13.85 -6.78
CA ALA A 125 -1.01 -14.86 -7.58
C ALA A 125 -0.14 -15.77 -6.70
N SER A 126 -0.06 -17.04 -7.06
CA SER A 126 0.77 -18.05 -6.41
C SER A 126 1.56 -18.79 -7.48
N THR A 127 2.86 -18.98 -7.26
CA THR A 127 3.71 -19.81 -8.14
C THR A 127 3.77 -21.27 -7.70
N GLY A 128 3.25 -21.61 -6.52
CA GLY A 128 3.10 -22.98 -6.04
C GLY A 128 4.40 -23.76 -5.83
N ARG A 129 5.49 -23.08 -5.48
CA ARG A 129 6.81 -23.69 -5.30
C ARG A 129 7.07 -24.21 -3.89
N ARG A 130 6.27 -23.78 -2.91
CA ARG A 130 6.42 -24.14 -1.50
C ARG A 130 5.11 -24.57 -0.87
N GLU A 131 5.11 -25.68 -0.16
CA GLU A 131 3.97 -26.05 0.69
C GLU A 131 3.86 -25.10 1.89
N LEU A 132 2.64 -24.70 2.23
CA LEU A 132 2.38 -23.78 3.34
C LEU A 132 1.75 -24.54 4.50
N ALA A 133 2.43 -24.53 5.66
CA ALA A 133 1.92 -25.15 6.88
C ALA A 133 0.67 -24.43 7.40
N ASP A 134 -0.20 -25.14 8.12
CA ASP A 134 -1.51 -24.59 8.51
C ASP A 134 -1.42 -23.37 9.44
N HIS A 135 -0.41 -23.29 10.32
CA HIS A 135 -0.19 -22.12 11.17
C HIS A 135 0.28 -20.89 10.37
N GLU A 136 1.05 -21.10 9.31
CA GLU A 136 1.53 -20.03 8.41
C GLU A 136 0.41 -19.46 7.52
N ARG A 137 -0.70 -20.21 7.33
CA ARG A 137 -1.89 -19.73 6.58
C ARG A 137 -2.54 -18.51 7.20
N LEU A 138 -2.43 -18.33 8.52
CA LEU A 138 -2.94 -17.13 9.20
C LEU A 138 -1.98 -15.95 9.01
N LEU A 139 -0.67 -16.22 9.01
CA LEU A 139 0.36 -15.20 8.92
C LEU A 139 0.53 -14.65 7.50
N ILE A 140 0.39 -15.48 6.46
CA ILE A 140 0.58 -15.03 5.07
C ILE A 140 -0.38 -13.89 4.67
N GLY A 141 -1.60 -13.87 5.21
CA GLY A 141 -2.55 -12.77 5.00
C GLY A 141 -2.11 -11.47 5.66
N HIS A 142 -1.59 -11.55 6.89
CA HIS A 142 -1.00 -10.40 7.57
C HIS A 142 0.22 -9.87 6.79
N VAL A 143 1.13 -10.76 6.39
CA VAL A 143 2.34 -10.39 5.63
C VAL A 143 1.96 -9.73 4.31
N ALA A 144 0.97 -10.27 3.58
CA ALA A 144 0.43 -9.65 2.36
C ALA A 144 -0.09 -8.23 2.61
N ALA A 145 -0.88 -8.03 3.68
CA ALA A 145 -1.38 -6.71 4.05
C ALA A 145 -0.25 -5.73 4.39
N THR A 146 0.77 -6.16 5.14
CA THR A 146 1.93 -5.31 5.45
C THR A 146 2.72 -4.94 4.19
N CYS A 147 2.94 -5.88 3.27
CA CYS A 147 3.58 -5.61 1.98
C CYS A 147 2.78 -4.60 1.15
N VAL A 148 1.44 -4.68 1.13
CA VAL A 148 0.61 -3.68 0.46
C VAL A 148 0.73 -2.32 1.12
N ALA A 149 0.65 -2.23 2.45
CA ALA A 149 0.77 -0.96 3.17
C ALA A 149 2.12 -0.26 2.89
N ARG A 150 3.20 -1.03 2.94
CA ARG A 150 4.56 -0.58 2.60
C ARG A 150 4.68 -0.16 1.15
N ALA A 151 4.18 -0.98 0.21
CA ALA A 151 4.18 -0.66 -1.21
C ALA A 151 3.44 0.65 -1.50
N VAL A 152 2.32 0.91 -0.83
CA VAL A 152 1.58 2.17 -0.95
C VAL A 152 2.41 3.36 -0.47
N ALA A 153 3.03 3.29 0.71
CA ALA A 153 3.90 4.37 1.20
C ALA A 153 5.09 4.62 0.28
N ARG A 154 5.76 3.54 -0.17
CA ARG A 154 6.88 3.61 -1.12
C ARG A 154 6.48 4.22 -2.47
N ALA A 155 5.24 4.01 -2.93
CA ALA A 155 4.75 4.62 -4.16
C ALA A 155 4.74 6.16 -4.10
N ILE A 156 4.47 6.72 -2.92
CA ILE A 156 4.43 8.17 -2.70
C ILE A 156 5.83 8.70 -2.40
N PHE A 157 6.58 8.01 -1.54
CA PHE A 157 7.93 8.41 -1.14
C PHE A 157 8.91 8.46 -2.32
N HIS A 158 8.85 7.46 -3.22
CA HIS A 158 9.72 7.38 -4.40
C HIS A 158 9.13 8.02 -5.66
N ALA A 159 7.98 8.71 -5.56
CA ALA A 159 7.44 9.45 -6.68
C ALA A 159 8.44 10.52 -7.13
N THR A 160 8.63 10.66 -8.45
CA THR A 160 9.53 11.67 -9.04
C THR A 160 8.72 12.74 -9.77
N PRO A 161 9.19 14.00 -9.77
CA PRO A 161 8.45 15.09 -10.40
C PRO A 161 8.46 14.91 -11.91
N ALA A 162 7.33 15.26 -12.53
CA ALA A 162 7.15 15.29 -13.97
C ALA A 162 6.53 16.63 -14.42
N PRO A 163 6.81 17.08 -15.65
CA PRO A 163 6.18 18.28 -16.19
C PRO A 163 4.65 18.20 -16.10
N ASN A 164 4.03 19.30 -15.66
CA ASN A 164 2.57 19.45 -15.48
C ASN A 164 1.94 18.59 -14.38
N ASP A 165 2.70 18.17 -13.37
CA ASP A 165 2.12 17.52 -12.20
C ASP A 165 1.17 18.44 -11.44
N ARG A 166 0.00 17.91 -11.08
CA ARG A 166 -1.05 18.64 -10.34
C ARG A 166 -0.70 18.83 -8.87
N TYR A 167 0.08 17.92 -8.30
CA TYR A 167 0.47 17.90 -6.89
C TYR A 167 1.98 17.66 -6.79
N PRO A 168 2.64 18.21 -5.74
CA PRO A 168 4.07 17.98 -5.52
C PRO A 168 4.35 16.51 -5.20
N VAL A 169 5.58 16.07 -5.43
CA VAL A 169 6.07 14.81 -4.86
C VAL A 169 6.40 14.99 -3.38
N TRP A 170 6.43 13.89 -2.63
CA TRP A 170 6.70 13.92 -1.19
C TRP A 170 8.03 14.61 -0.86
N SER A 171 9.09 14.35 -1.63
CA SER A 171 10.41 14.95 -1.41
C SER A 171 10.46 16.45 -1.65
N GLU A 172 9.63 17.01 -2.52
CA GLU A 172 9.53 18.46 -2.72
C GLU A 172 8.71 19.12 -1.60
N ALA A 173 7.72 18.42 -1.07
CA ALA A 173 6.87 18.94 -0.01
C ALA A 173 7.55 18.91 1.37
N PHE A 174 8.45 17.95 1.62
CA PHE A 174 8.95 17.66 2.97
C PHE A 174 10.45 17.32 3.08
N GLY A 175 11.18 17.25 1.97
CA GLY A 175 12.59 16.84 1.92
C GLY A 175 13.58 17.99 1.82
#